data_AF-A0A7V9S412-F1
#
_entry.id   AF-A0A7V9S412-F1
#
_cell.length_a   1.000
_cell.length_b   1.000
_cell.length_c   1.000
_cell.angle_alpha   90.00
_cell.angle_beta   90.00
_cell.angle_gamma   90.00
#
_symmetry.space_group_name_H-M   'P 1'
#
loop_
_entity.id
_entity.type
_entity.pdbx_description
1 polymer ?
#
loop_
_entity_poly.entity_id
_entity_poly.type
_entity_poly.pdbx_seq_one_letter_code
_entity_poly.pdbx_strand_id
1 'polypeptide(L)'
;MRYIFGLILIFIIASCQEKTPDAYFKVSNEGNLPGKEIKIINQTIEGHFFKWEVLNYANYFIEEFSTKDLTYTPSKEGQYSITLKAYSKNKTKSDEYSKSLIVEADKGKVIFYRNFNYSACTSGDIFVTISPGNHEGSIYSSYNYVPNCTTTYGNYIKELESGEYSYTARHGYSSNCKKWSGNFTITKNGCYPILMAL
;
A
#
# COMPACT_ATOMS: atom_id res chain seq x y z
N MET A 1 -21.90 -31.15 -81.50
CA MET A 1 -21.62 -29.93 -80.72
C MET A 1 -21.69 -30.27 -79.25
N ARG A 2 -20.55 -30.29 -78.57
CA ARG A 2 -20.45 -30.53 -77.11
C ARG A 2 -20.49 -29.18 -76.42
N TYR A 3 -21.53 -28.90 -75.63
CA TYR A 3 -21.56 -27.76 -74.72
C TYR A 3 -21.10 -28.23 -73.34
N ILE A 4 -19.85 -27.87 -72.98
CA ILE A 4 -19.35 -27.99 -71.61
C ILE A 4 -19.84 -26.75 -70.87
N PHE A 5 -20.90 -26.91 -70.07
CA PHE A 5 -21.35 -25.91 -69.12
C PHE A 5 -20.38 -25.94 -67.93
N GLY A 6 -19.45 -24.98 -67.90
CA GLY A 6 -18.58 -24.75 -66.76
C GLY A 6 -19.38 -24.13 -65.62
N LEU A 7 -19.69 -24.94 -64.60
CA LEU A 7 -20.31 -24.50 -63.35
C LEU A 7 -19.22 -23.90 -62.46
N ILE A 8 -19.06 -22.58 -62.50
CA ILE A 8 -18.19 -21.86 -61.56
C ILE A 8 -18.93 -21.76 -60.22
N LEU A 9 -18.52 -22.60 -59.28
CA LEU A 9 -19.00 -22.59 -57.90
C LEU A 9 -18.26 -21.48 -57.14
N ILE A 10 -18.88 -20.32 -56.98
CA ILE A 10 -18.33 -19.22 -56.17
C ILE A 10 -18.62 -19.54 -54.70
N PHE A 11 -17.63 -20.10 -54.00
CA PHE A 11 -17.64 -20.19 -52.54
C PHE A 11 -17.41 -18.78 -51.96
N ILE A 12 -18.49 -18.08 -51.64
CA ILE A 12 -18.43 -16.87 -50.81
C ILE A 12 -18.20 -17.35 -49.37
N ILE A 13 -16.93 -17.53 -49.01
CA ILE A 13 -16.55 -17.70 -47.61
C ILE A 13 -16.74 -16.33 -46.97
N ALA A 14 -17.90 -16.10 -46.35
CA ALA A 14 -18.07 -15.02 -45.39
C ALA A 14 -17.13 -15.32 -44.22
N SER A 15 -15.86 -14.92 -44.36
CA SER A 15 -14.87 -14.99 -43.30
C SER A 15 -15.37 -14.10 -42.19
N CYS A 16 -15.95 -14.71 -41.15
CA CYS A 16 -16.22 -14.02 -39.90
C CYS A 16 -14.85 -13.61 -39.36
N GLN A 17 -14.41 -12.39 -39.67
CA GLN A 17 -13.12 -11.90 -39.23
C GLN A 17 -13.13 -11.87 -37.71
N GLU A 18 -12.23 -12.65 -37.12
CA GLU A 18 -12.02 -12.64 -35.68
C GLU A 18 -11.68 -11.20 -35.25
N LYS A 19 -12.39 -10.68 -34.27
CA LYS A 19 -12.17 -9.31 -33.78
C LYS A 19 -10.97 -9.28 -32.84
N THR A 20 -10.22 -8.18 -32.87
CA THR A 20 -9.21 -7.91 -31.85
C THR A 20 -9.94 -7.53 -30.56
N PRO A 21 -9.58 -8.10 -29.40
CA PRO A 21 -10.08 -7.61 -28.13
C PRO A 21 -9.74 -6.14 -27.92
N ASP A 22 -10.54 -5.42 -27.14
CA ASP A 22 -10.24 -4.08 -26.64
C ASP A 22 -10.08 -4.21 -25.12
N ALA A 23 -8.84 -4.35 -24.67
CA ALA A 23 -8.50 -4.67 -23.30
C ALA A 23 -8.77 -3.46 -22.41
N TYR A 24 -9.51 -3.66 -21.32
CA TYR A 24 -9.80 -2.58 -20.38
C TYR A 24 -10.21 -3.13 -19.02
N PHE A 25 -9.87 -2.42 -17.94
CA PHE A 25 -10.34 -2.75 -16.61
C PHE A 25 -10.52 -1.53 -15.71
N LYS A 26 -11.29 -1.73 -14.63
CA LYS A 26 -11.46 -0.76 -13.54
C LYS A 26 -10.96 -1.35 -12.24
N VAL A 27 -10.41 -0.48 -11.39
CA VAL A 27 -10.04 -0.80 -10.02
C VAL A 27 -11.15 -0.26 -9.12
N SER A 28 -11.64 -1.06 -8.17
CA SER A 28 -12.65 -0.64 -7.20
C SER A 28 -12.15 0.51 -6.33
N ASN A 29 -13.01 1.46 -5.97
CA ASN A 29 -12.69 2.66 -5.17
C ASN A 29 -12.36 2.38 -3.67
N GLU A 30 -12.10 1.14 -3.28
CA GLU A 30 -11.69 0.84 -1.91
C GLU A 30 -10.21 1.18 -1.78
N GLY A 31 -9.86 2.01 -0.78
CA GLY A 31 -8.52 2.59 -0.65
C GLY A 31 -7.41 1.56 -0.78
N ASN A 32 -6.39 1.90 -1.57
CA ASN A 32 -5.25 1.03 -1.86
C ASN A 32 -4.32 0.98 -0.65
N LEU A 33 -4.60 0.06 0.28
CA LEU A 33 -3.81 -0.12 1.49
C LEU A 33 -3.08 -1.46 1.46
N PRO A 34 -1.87 -1.55 2.05
CA PRO A 34 -1.22 -2.84 2.26
C PRO A 34 -2.11 -3.78 3.09
N GLY A 35 -2.14 -5.06 2.70
CA GLY A 35 -2.93 -6.10 3.35
C GLY A 35 -4.45 -6.00 3.12
N LYS A 36 -4.92 -5.05 2.32
CA LYS A 36 -6.34 -4.94 1.93
C LYS A 36 -6.56 -5.46 0.52
N GLU A 37 -7.67 -6.16 0.36
CA GLU A 37 -8.08 -6.70 -0.93
C GLU A 37 -8.47 -5.57 -1.89
N ILE A 38 -7.96 -5.64 -3.12
CA ILE A 38 -8.27 -4.72 -4.21
C ILE A 38 -8.97 -5.52 -5.31
N LYS A 39 -10.17 -5.08 -5.69
CA LYS A 39 -10.95 -5.72 -6.76
C LYS A 39 -10.71 -5.01 -8.08
N ILE A 40 -10.39 -5.78 -9.10
CA ILE A 40 -10.06 -5.31 -10.43
C ILE A 40 -11.00 -6.00 -11.41
N ILE A 41 -11.90 -5.21 -11.99
CA ILE A 41 -13.03 -5.69 -12.79
C ILE A 41 -12.68 -5.53 -14.26
N ASN A 42 -12.68 -6.64 -14.98
CA ASN A 42 -12.43 -6.68 -16.40
C ASN A 42 -13.62 -6.14 -17.18
N GLN A 43 -13.34 -5.18 -18.07
CA GLN A 43 -14.32 -4.51 -18.92
C GLN A 43 -13.97 -4.68 -20.42
N THR A 44 -13.13 -5.67 -20.75
CA THR A 44 -12.69 -5.97 -22.11
C THR A 44 -13.87 -6.27 -23.03
N ILE A 45 -13.81 -5.72 -24.25
CA ILE A 45 -14.76 -6.00 -25.33
C ILE A 45 -14.15 -7.05 -26.27
N GLU A 46 -14.94 -8.05 -26.70
CA GLU A 46 -14.52 -9.13 -27.63
C GLU A 46 -13.35 -10.01 -27.12
N GLY A 47 -13.06 -9.99 -25.81
CA GLY A 47 -12.07 -10.85 -25.15
C GLY A 47 -12.66 -12.18 -24.68
N HIS A 48 -11.90 -13.27 -24.83
CA HIS A 48 -12.31 -14.63 -24.44
C HIS A 48 -11.37 -15.29 -23.42
N PHE A 49 -10.07 -15.00 -23.49
CA PHE A 49 -9.09 -15.45 -22.50
C PHE A 49 -8.34 -14.25 -21.94
N PHE A 50 -7.98 -14.33 -20.67
CA PHE A 50 -7.40 -13.22 -19.94
C PHE A 50 -6.21 -13.69 -19.15
N LYS A 51 -5.18 -12.84 -19.13
CA LYS A 51 -3.98 -13.02 -18.34
C LYS A 51 -3.67 -11.71 -17.64
N TRP A 52 -3.47 -11.78 -16.34
CA TRP A 52 -3.09 -10.63 -15.53
C TRP A 52 -1.63 -10.72 -15.14
N GLU A 53 -0.96 -9.60 -15.10
CA GLU A 53 0.40 -9.45 -14.58
C GLU A 53 0.40 -8.29 -13.58
N VAL A 54 0.94 -8.53 -12.38
CA VAL A 54 1.13 -7.49 -11.36
C VAL A 54 2.62 -7.34 -11.08
N LEU A 55 3.12 -6.12 -11.25
CA LEU A 55 4.51 -5.75 -11.02
C LEU A 55 4.56 -4.68 -9.93
N ASN A 56 5.57 -4.72 -9.07
CA ASN A 56 5.97 -3.57 -8.26
C ASN A 56 7.13 -2.85 -8.98
N TYR A 57 7.19 -1.52 -8.97
CA TYR A 57 8.22 -0.70 -9.66
C TYR A 57 9.68 -1.05 -9.35
N ALA A 58 9.95 -1.88 -8.34
CA ALA A 58 11.22 -2.60 -8.21
C ALA A 58 11.44 -3.70 -9.30
N ASN A 59 10.57 -3.78 -10.31
CA ASN A 59 10.53 -4.73 -11.43
C ASN A 59 10.49 -6.22 -11.02
N TYR A 60 10.06 -6.53 -9.81
CA TYR A 60 9.78 -7.90 -9.42
C TYR A 60 8.43 -8.32 -10.00
N PHE A 61 8.46 -9.34 -10.85
CA PHE A 61 7.26 -10.10 -11.20
C PHE A 61 6.69 -10.70 -9.91
N ILE A 62 5.45 -10.33 -9.61
CA ILE A 62 4.78 -10.81 -8.41
C ILE A 62 4.05 -12.09 -8.80
N GLU A 63 3.01 -11.98 -9.62
CA GLU A 63 2.10 -13.09 -9.93
C GLU A 63 1.44 -12.96 -11.31
N GLU A 64 1.00 -14.10 -11.85
CA GLU A 64 0.20 -14.21 -13.07
C GLU A 64 -1.09 -14.98 -12.81
N PHE A 65 -2.20 -14.47 -13.34
CA PHE A 65 -3.53 -15.03 -13.12
C PHE A 65 -4.27 -15.25 -14.44
N SER A 66 -4.94 -16.38 -14.56
CA SER A 66 -5.80 -16.73 -15.70
C SER A 66 -7.28 -16.70 -15.30
N THR A 67 -7.72 -15.57 -14.75
CA THR A 67 -9.10 -15.32 -14.28
C THR A 67 -9.74 -14.19 -15.07
N LYS A 68 -11.08 -14.17 -15.14
CA LYS A 68 -11.81 -13.08 -15.81
C LYS A 68 -11.57 -11.75 -15.11
N ASP A 69 -11.85 -11.69 -13.81
CA ASP A 69 -11.59 -10.56 -12.91
C ASP A 69 -10.38 -10.90 -12.02
N LEU A 70 -9.75 -9.88 -11.43
CA LEU A 70 -8.60 -10.04 -10.54
C LEU A 70 -8.92 -9.50 -9.15
N THR A 71 -8.53 -10.27 -8.15
CA THR A 71 -8.49 -9.86 -6.75
C THR A 71 -7.03 -9.89 -6.32
N TYR A 72 -6.50 -8.77 -5.83
CA TYR A 72 -5.09 -8.66 -5.44
C TYR A 72 -4.95 -7.98 -4.08
N THR A 73 -4.06 -8.50 -3.23
CA THR A 73 -3.78 -7.95 -1.89
C THR A 73 -2.31 -7.54 -1.83
N PRO A 74 -1.97 -6.25 -2.03
CA PRO A 74 -0.59 -5.80 -1.95
C PRO A 74 -0.05 -6.00 -0.53
N SER A 75 1.09 -6.65 -0.37
CA SER A 75 1.68 -6.91 0.95
C SER A 75 2.46 -5.72 1.52
N LYS A 76 2.81 -4.74 0.69
CA LYS A 76 3.63 -3.56 1.05
C LYS A 76 3.12 -2.30 0.36
N GLU A 77 3.41 -1.14 0.96
CA GLU A 77 3.25 0.15 0.27
C GLU A 77 4.17 0.24 -0.96
N GLY A 78 3.77 1.06 -1.93
CA GLY A 78 4.52 1.28 -3.15
C GLY A 78 3.65 1.43 -4.38
N GLN A 79 4.32 1.60 -5.53
CA GLN A 79 3.66 1.70 -6.82
C GLN A 79 3.64 0.34 -7.52
N TYR A 80 2.44 -0.08 -7.90
CA TYR A 80 2.18 -1.31 -8.65
C TYR A 80 1.74 -0.99 -10.07
N SER A 81 2.15 -1.80 -11.03
CA SER A 81 1.61 -1.81 -12.39
C SER A 81 0.76 -3.06 -12.55
N ILE A 82 -0.50 -2.89 -12.92
CA ILE A 82 -1.42 -3.99 -13.23
C ILE A 82 -1.63 -4.00 -14.74
N THR A 83 -1.36 -5.13 -15.37
CA THR A 83 -1.47 -5.34 -16.81
C THR A 83 -2.47 -6.45 -17.08
N LEU A 84 -3.44 -6.18 -17.96
CA LEU A 84 -4.39 -7.15 -18.50
C LEU A 84 -4.04 -7.42 -19.95
N LYS A 85 -3.74 -8.68 -20.26
CA LYS A 85 -3.65 -9.20 -21.64
C LYS A 85 -4.93 -9.96 -21.96
N ALA A 86 -5.66 -9.50 -22.97
CA ALA A 86 -6.85 -10.16 -23.46
C ALA A 86 -6.59 -10.83 -24.81
N TYR A 87 -7.17 -12.02 -25.01
CA TYR A 87 -7.02 -12.79 -26.23
C TYR A 87 -8.39 -13.11 -26.84
N SER A 88 -8.43 -13.14 -28.17
CA SER A 88 -9.58 -13.56 -28.96
C SER A 88 -9.89 -15.06 -28.79
N LYS A 89 -11.03 -15.53 -29.31
CA LYS A 89 -11.52 -16.91 -29.14
C LYS A 89 -10.53 -17.98 -29.63
N ASN A 90 -9.78 -17.72 -30.69
CA ASN A 90 -8.78 -18.65 -31.21
C ASN A 90 -7.35 -18.28 -30.76
N LYS A 91 -7.20 -17.27 -29.89
CA LYS A 91 -5.92 -16.74 -29.38
C LYS A 91 -4.97 -16.24 -30.48
N THR A 92 -5.51 -15.85 -31.63
CA THR A 92 -4.74 -15.32 -32.76
C THR A 92 -4.57 -13.80 -32.69
N LYS A 93 -5.45 -13.12 -31.96
CA LYS A 93 -5.42 -11.68 -31.72
C LYS A 93 -5.40 -11.41 -30.23
N SER A 94 -4.70 -10.35 -29.85
CA SER A 94 -4.59 -9.92 -28.47
C SER A 94 -4.51 -8.40 -28.37
N ASP A 95 -4.87 -7.90 -27.21
CA ASP A 95 -4.68 -6.52 -26.81
C ASP A 95 -4.26 -6.46 -25.34
N GLU A 96 -3.65 -5.35 -24.94
CA GLU A 96 -3.12 -5.14 -23.59
C GLU A 96 -3.52 -3.78 -23.03
N TYR A 97 -3.89 -3.77 -21.76
CA TYR A 97 -4.12 -2.53 -21.01
C TYR A 97 -3.39 -2.55 -19.67
N SER A 98 -2.71 -1.45 -19.35
CA SER A 98 -1.92 -1.30 -18.14
C SER A 98 -2.36 -0.07 -17.34
N LYS A 99 -2.45 -0.21 -16.01
CA LYS A 99 -2.76 0.89 -15.10
C LYS A 99 -1.85 0.86 -13.88
N SER A 100 -1.31 2.02 -13.52
CA SER A 100 -0.57 2.21 -12.27
C SER A 100 -1.52 2.36 -11.09
N LEU A 101 -1.14 1.74 -9.96
CA LEU A 101 -1.83 1.79 -8.69
C LEU A 101 -0.85 2.19 -7.59
N ILE A 102 -1.14 3.26 -6.87
CA ILE A 102 -0.36 3.67 -5.70
C ILE A 102 -1.03 3.06 -4.48
N VAL A 103 -0.27 2.28 -3.71
CA VAL A 103 -0.64 1.70 -2.43
C VAL A 103 0.10 2.47 -1.35
N GLU A 104 -0.61 3.14 -0.46
CA GLU A 104 -0.02 3.97 0.60
C GLU A 104 -0.24 3.30 1.95
N ALA A 105 0.76 3.29 2.83
CA ALA A 105 0.53 2.87 4.20
C ALA A 105 -0.37 3.88 4.92
N ASP A 106 -1.30 3.38 5.72
CA ASP A 106 -2.05 4.22 6.65
C ASP A 106 -1.10 4.71 7.74
N LYS A 107 -0.86 6.02 7.82
CA LYS A 107 0.06 6.60 8.81
C LYS A 107 -0.66 7.35 9.92
N GLY A 108 -0.05 7.39 11.10
CA GLY A 108 -0.45 8.22 12.23
C GLY A 108 0.78 8.70 12.99
N LYS A 109 0.59 9.48 14.04
CA LYS A 109 1.69 10.11 14.79
C LYS A 109 1.63 9.76 16.27
N VAL A 110 2.77 9.40 16.83
CA VAL A 110 2.99 9.35 18.28
C VAL A 110 3.76 10.58 18.72
N ILE A 111 3.40 11.14 19.87
CA ILE A 111 4.12 12.24 20.51
C ILE A 111 4.47 11.85 21.94
N PHE A 112 5.77 11.79 22.22
CA PHE A 112 6.29 11.59 23.57
C PHE A 112 6.61 12.94 24.20
N TYR A 113 6.08 13.18 25.40
CA TYR A 113 6.26 14.44 26.11
C TYR A 113 6.43 14.21 27.61
N ARG A 114 6.96 15.20 28.32
CA ARG A 114 7.07 15.18 29.80
C ARG A 114 6.37 16.38 30.41
N ASN A 115 5.89 16.21 31.64
CA ASN A 115 5.31 17.29 32.45
C ASN A 115 6.37 17.88 33.41
N PHE A 116 6.16 19.13 33.83
CA PHE A 116 6.86 19.74 34.94
C PHE A 116 6.51 19.01 36.25
N ASN A 117 7.40 18.14 36.70
CA ASN A 117 7.52 17.80 38.11
C ASN A 117 9.01 17.77 38.43
N TYR A 118 9.44 18.40 39.52
CA TYR A 118 10.86 18.51 39.85
C TYR A 118 11.27 17.30 40.72
N SER A 119 12.15 16.43 40.23
CA SER A 119 12.82 15.38 41.04
C SER A 119 14.30 15.29 40.65
N ALA A 120 15.14 14.62 41.44
CA ALA A 120 16.62 14.58 41.24
C ALA A 120 17.08 14.01 39.87
N CYS A 121 16.15 13.53 39.05
CA CYS A 121 16.35 13.11 37.66
C CYS A 121 15.68 14.07 36.66
N THR A 122 15.72 15.40 36.87
CA THR A 122 15.08 16.39 35.97
C THR A 122 16.03 17.22 35.13
N SER A 123 17.33 17.16 35.40
CA SER A 123 18.33 17.79 34.52
C SER A 123 18.73 16.79 33.44
N GLY A 124 18.23 16.98 32.23
CA GLY A 124 18.64 16.22 31.06
C GLY A 124 17.50 15.82 30.14
N ASP A 125 17.88 15.18 29.04
CA ASP A 125 16.95 14.71 28.02
C ASP A 125 16.41 13.32 28.39
N ILE A 126 15.16 13.05 28.00
CA ILE A 126 14.61 11.69 27.98
C ILE A 126 14.84 11.12 26.60
N PHE A 127 15.59 10.02 26.51
CA PHE A 127 15.80 9.28 25.28
C PHE A 127 14.71 8.22 25.12
N VAL A 128 14.07 8.18 23.95
CA VAL A 128 12.99 7.26 23.60
C VAL A 128 13.45 6.39 22.44
N THR A 129 13.20 5.09 22.54
CA THR A 129 13.37 4.12 21.45
C THR A 129 12.04 3.41 21.22
N ILE A 130 11.58 3.37 19.97
CA ILE A 130 10.36 2.71 19.53
C ILE A 130 10.73 1.43 18.77
N SER A 131 9.98 0.35 19.04
CA SER A 131 10.08 -0.94 18.35
C SER A 131 8.71 -1.37 17.81
N PRO A 132 8.65 -2.00 16.62
CA PRO A 132 9.75 -2.29 15.71
C PRO A 132 10.29 -1.04 14.99
N GLY A 133 11.44 -1.16 14.32
CA GLY A 133 11.97 -0.12 13.41
C GLY A 133 13.08 0.79 13.97
N ASN A 134 13.55 0.55 15.20
CA ASN A 134 14.66 1.27 15.84
C ASN A 134 14.52 2.80 15.71
N HIS A 135 13.33 3.34 15.94
CA HIS A 135 13.13 4.79 15.89
C HIS A 135 13.56 5.41 17.21
N GLU A 136 14.45 6.39 17.14
CA GLU A 136 15.01 7.04 18.33
C GLU A 136 14.75 8.55 18.33
N GLY A 137 14.65 9.13 19.52
CA GLY A 137 14.48 10.56 19.70
C GLY A 137 14.66 11.00 21.15
N SER A 138 14.63 12.32 21.37
CA SER A 138 14.79 12.91 22.70
C SER A 138 13.72 13.93 23.04
N ILE A 139 13.41 14.03 24.33
CA ILE A 139 12.52 15.02 24.93
C ILE A 139 13.39 15.92 25.81
N TYR A 140 13.48 17.20 25.47
CA TYR A 140 14.33 18.18 26.17
C TYR A 140 13.56 19.35 26.79
N SER A 141 12.25 19.47 26.53
CA SER A 141 11.38 20.47 27.17
C SER A 141 10.23 19.82 27.92
N SER A 142 9.48 20.61 28.69
CA SER A 142 8.37 20.17 29.52
C SER A 142 7.10 20.92 29.17
N TYR A 143 5.96 20.26 29.37
CA TYR A 143 4.64 20.77 29.02
C TYR A 143 3.69 20.75 30.22
N ASN A 144 2.91 21.81 30.38
CA ASN A 144 1.83 21.89 31.38
C ASN A 144 0.49 21.32 30.86
N TYR A 145 0.45 20.88 29.61
CA TYR A 145 -0.74 20.36 28.93
C TYR A 145 -0.34 19.24 27.97
N VAL A 146 -1.32 18.46 27.50
CA VAL A 146 -1.09 17.41 26.51
C VAL A 146 -0.83 18.06 25.14
N PRO A 147 0.37 17.94 24.55
CA PRO A 147 0.65 18.54 23.24
C PRO A 147 -0.08 17.79 22.13
N ASN A 148 -0.43 18.51 21.06
CA ASN A 148 -0.91 17.89 19.83
C ASN A 148 0.26 17.38 18.98
N CYS A 149 0.00 16.46 18.05
CA CYS A 149 1.01 15.89 17.15
C CYS A 149 1.50 16.86 16.05
N THR A 150 1.28 18.17 16.22
CA THR A 150 1.81 19.24 15.36
C THR A 150 2.79 20.15 16.10
N THR A 151 2.83 20.10 17.43
CA THR A 151 3.74 20.92 18.24
C THR A 151 5.13 20.29 18.19
N THR A 152 6.15 20.96 17.67
CA THR A 152 7.48 20.34 17.43
C THR A 152 8.54 20.62 18.49
N TYR A 153 8.29 21.55 19.42
CA TYR A 153 9.36 22.05 20.29
C TYR A 153 9.58 21.19 21.54
N GLY A 154 10.73 20.54 21.68
CA GLY A 154 11.12 19.87 22.93
C GLY A 154 10.33 18.61 23.31
N ASN A 155 9.56 18.05 22.38
CA ASN A 155 8.97 16.72 22.44
C ASN A 155 9.58 15.84 21.34
N TYR A 156 9.25 14.54 21.35
CA TYR A 156 9.59 13.64 20.27
C TYR A 156 8.33 13.20 19.53
N ILE A 157 8.16 13.67 18.28
CA ILE A 157 7.11 13.23 17.37
C ILE A 157 7.68 12.24 16.36
N LYS A 158 6.97 11.14 16.16
CA LYS A 158 7.26 10.20 15.08
C LYS A 158 5.99 9.87 14.30
N GLU A 159 6.07 10.00 12.99
CA GLU A 159 5.08 9.44 12.07
C GLU A 159 5.43 7.98 11.77
N LEU A 160 4.45 7.12 11.89
CA LEU A 160 4.56 5.67 11.82
C LEU A 160 3.40 5.11 10.99
N GLU A 161 3.63 3.96 10.37
CA GLU A 161 2.55 3.17 9.77
C GLU A 161 1.59 2.67 10.85
N SER A 162 0.36 2.34 10.46
CA SER A 162 -0.64 1.82 11.37
C SER A 162 -0.24 0.43 11.84
N GLY A 163 -0.31 0.21 13.15
CA GLY A 163 0.17 -1.03 13.74
C GLY A 163 0.44 -0.90 15.23
N GLU A 164 0.86 -2.01 15.81
CA GLU A 164 1.24 -2.13 17.22
C GLU A 164 2.72 -1.82 17.40
N TYR A 165 3.01 -0.96 18.38
CA TYR A 165 4.36 -0.56 18.72
C TYR A 165 4.58 -0.68 20.23
N SER A 166 5.85 -0.77 20.59
CA SER A 166 6.33 -0.64 21.96
C SER A 166 7.37 0.47 22.03
N TYR A 167 7.54 1.04 23.21
CA TYR A 167 8.63 1.97 23.47
C TYR A 167 9.36 1.61 24.73
N THR A 168 10.63 2.02 24.78
CA THR A 168 11.37 2.21 26.02
C THR A 168 11.85 3.65 26.07
N ALA A 169 11.94 4.21 27.27
CA ALA A 169 12.51 5.52 27.47
C ALA A 169 13.34 5.56 28.75
N ARG A 170 14.38 6.38 28.76
CA ARG A 170 15.25 6.59 29.92
C ARG A 170 15.63 8.05 30.04
N HIS A 171 15.71 8.53 31.28
CA HIS A 171 16.23 9.87 31.53
C HIS A 171 17.76 9.85 31.62
N GLY A 172 18.44 10.57 30.72
CA GLY A 172 19.90 10.64 30.69
C GLY A 172 20.61 9.29 30.52
N TYR A 173 21.90 9.27 30.86
CA TYR A 173 22.75 8.07 30.89
C TYR A 173 22.91 7.48 32.31
N SER A 174 22.25 8.04 33.32
CA SER A 174 22.39 7.59 34.70
C SER A 174 21.56 6.33 34.97
N SER A 175 22.19 5.32 35.55
CA SER A 175 21.54 4.06 35.94
C SER A 175 20.48 4.23 37.03
N ASN A 176 20.51 5.36 37.75
CA ASN A 176 19.61 5.66 38.86
C ASN A 176 18.36 6.43 38.41
N CYS A 177 18.25 6.74 37.12
CA CYS A 177 17.13 7.46 36.54
C CYS A 177 15.96 6.53 36.21
N LYS A 178 14.74 7.08 36.27
CA LYS A 178 13.50 6.38 35.91
C LYS A 178 13.57 5.90 34.46
N LYS A 179 13.02 4.70 34.23
CA LYS A 179 12.81 4.11 32.92
C LYS A 179 11.32 3.97 32.70
N TRP A 180 10.89 4.21 31.47
CA TRP A 180 9.52 3.99 31.04
C TRP A 180 9.51 2.94 29.95
N SER A 181 8.43 2.17 29.89
CA SER A 181 8.12 1.34 28.76
C SER A 181 6.62 1.18 28.65
N GLY A 182 6.15 0.84 27.46
CA GLY A 182 4.74 0.64 27.21
C GLY A 182 4.49 0.27 25.75
N ASN A 183 3.23 0.00 25.46
CA ASN A 183 2.76 -0.33 24.11
C ASN A 183 1.76 0.74 23.65
N PHE A 184 1.67 0.95 22.34
CA PHE A 184 0.70 1.84 21.72
C PHE A 184 0.36 1.38 20.31
N THR A 185 -0.87 1.65 19.88
CA THR A 185 -1.36 1.37 18.54
C THR A 185 -1.41 2.66 17.74
N ILE A 186 -0.84 2.66 16.53
CA ILE A 186 -1.03 3.73 15.55
C ILE A 186 -2.19 3.36 14.64
N THR A 187 -3.15 4.27 14.46
CA THR A 187 -4.18 4.19 13.42
C THR A 187 -4.02 5.34 12.42
N LYS A 188 -4.65 5.16 11.25
CA LYS A 188 -4.75 6.16 10.19
C LYS A 188 -5.16 7.54 10.74
N ASN A 189 -4.36 8.56 10.41
CA ASN A 189 -4.54 9.95 10.81
C ASN A 189 -4.65 10.18 12.33
N GLY A 190 -4.27 9.19 13.15
CA GLY A 190 -4.33 9.25 14.60
C GLY A 190 -3.19 10.09 15.19
N CYS A 191 -3.44 10.61 16.40
CA CYS A 191 -2.44 11.29 17.22
C CYS A 191 -2.41 10.68 18.62
N TYR A 192 -1.25 10.17 19.02
CA TYR A 192 -1.07 9.38 20.24
C TYR A 192 -0.10 10.05 21.22
N PRO A 193 -0.61 10.86 22.15
CA PRO A 193 0.22 11.47 23.17
C PRO A 193 0.57 10.50 24.29
N ILE A 194 1.86 10.35 24.58
CA ILE A 194 2.39 9.49 25.65
C ILE A 194 3.18 10.35 26.64
N LEU A 195 2.68 10.40 27.88
CA LEU A 195 3.29 11.15 28.97
C LEU A 195 4.40 10.34 29.65
N MET A 196 5.60 10.90 29.70
CA MET A 196 6.70 10.47 30.55
C MET A 196 6.60 11.17 31.91
N ALA A 197 5.70 10.66 32.76
CA ALA A 197 5.50 11.19 34.11
C ALA A 197 6.58 10.69 35.08
N LEU A 198 7.09 11.61 35.90
CA LEU A 198 7.93 11.31 37.06
C LEU A 198 7.16 10.62 38.17
#